data_AF-A0A8C5P5S1-F1
#
_entry.id   AF-A0A8C5P5S1-F1
#
_cell.length_a   1.000
_cell.length_b   1.000
_cell.length_c   1.000
_cell.angle_alpha   90.00
_cell.angle_beta   90.00
_cell.angle_gamma   90.00
#
_symmetry.space_group_name_H-M   'P 1'
#
loop_
_entity.id
_entity.type
_entity.pdbx_description
1 polymer ?
#
loop_
_entity_poly.entity_id
_entity_poly.type
_entity_poly.pdbx_seq_one_letter_code
_entity_poly.pdbx_strand_id
1 'polypeptide(L)'
;MRWRPLCQLLCLWPYLSYVQPMPIQKVQDDTKTLIKTIVTRINDISHSQSVSSKQRVTGLDFIPGFHPILSLSKMDQTLAIYQQIFTSLPPHNMVQISNDLENLRDLVHLLASTKSCPLPQTSGLQKLENLDGVMEASLYSTEVVALSRLQGSLQDMLQQLDVGPGC
;
A
#
# COMPACT_ATOMS: atom_id res chain seq x y z
N MET A 1 19.92 47.93 -30.21
CA MET A 1 18.98 47.80 -29.06
C MET A 1 18.01 46.67 -29.34
N ARG A 2 18.14 45.51 -28.67
CA ARG A 2 17.34 44.30 -28.93
C ARG A 2 16.93 43.64 -27.59
N TRP A 3 16.26 44.41 -26.73
CA TRP A 3 15.85 44.01 -25.36
C TRP A 3 14.38 43.62 -25.24
N ARG A 4 13.56 43.90 -26.27
CA ARG A 4 12.12 43.59 -26.27
C ARG A 4 11.75 42.11 -26.12
N PRO A 5 12.42 41.13 -26.76
CA PRO A 5 11.98 39.73 -26.67
C PRO A 5 12.35 39.07 -25.34
N LEU A 6 13.44 39.51 -24.70
CA LEU A 6 13.88 38.98 -23.40
C LEU A 6 12.92 39.36 -22.27
N CYS A 7 12.42 40.60 -22.25
CA CYS A 7 11.42 41.01 -21.27
C CYS A 7 10.07 40.27 -21.42
N GLN A 8 9.66 39.97 -22.65
CA GLN A 8 8.41 39.23 -22.88
C GLN A 8 8.49 37.77 -22.39
N LEU A 9 9.64 37.12 -22.54
CA LEU A 9 9.89 35.79 -21.97
C LEU A 9 9.93 35.81 -20.44
N LEU A 10 10.55 36.84 -19.83
CA LEU A 10 10.59 37.02 -18.38
C LEU A 10 9.19 37.27 -17.77
N CYS A 11 8.31 37.99 -18.47
CA CYS A 11 6.94 38.26 -18.00
C CYS A 11 6.01 37.03 -18.04
N LEU A 12 6.34 35.98 -18.80
CA LEU A 12 5.55 34.74 -18.87
C LEU A 12 5.96 33.70 -17.81
N TRP A 13 7.13 33.87 -17.19
CA TRP A 13 7.64 32.98 -16.15
C TRP A 13 6.73 32.84 -14.90
N PRO A 14 6.10 33.90 -14.37
CA PRO A 14 5.19 33.77 -13.22
C PRO A 14 3.88 33.05 -13.57
N TYR A 15 3.48 33.02 -14.84
CA TYR A 15 2.27 32.30 -15.28
C TYR A 15 2.49 30.79 -15.40
N LEU A 16 3.73 30.35 -15.64
CA LEU A 16 4.09 28.94 -15.70
C LEU A 16 4.41 28.33 -14.32
N SER A 17 4.60 29.16 -13.30
CA SER A 17 4.93 28.71 -11.94
C SER A 17 3.71 28.53 -11.03
N TYR A 18 2.49 28.71 -11.55
CA TYR A 18 1.25 28.38 -10.83
C TYR A 18 0.89 26.90 -10.97
N VAL A 19 1.85 26.01 -10.69
CA VAL A 19 1.56 24.63 -10.36
C VAL A 19 1.36 24.62 -8.86
N GLN A 20 0.11 24.65 -8.41
CA GLN A 20 -0.21 24.56 -6.99
C GLN A 20 0.39 23.24 -6.49
N PRO A 21 1.44 23.25 -5.63
CA PRO A 21 2.03 22.01 -5.17
C PRO A 21 0.93 21.25 -4.44
N MET A 22 0.60 20.06 -4.93
CA MET A 22 -0.32 19.18 -4.22
C MET A 22 0.28 18.98 -2.84
N PRO A 23 -0.39 19.40 -1.74
CA PRO A 23 0.26 19.42 -0.46
C PRO A 23 0.57 17.97 -0.10
N ILE A 24 1.86 17.68 0.13
CA ILE A 24 2.35 16.37 0.59
C ILE A 24 1.48 15.87 1.76
N GLN A 25 1.08 16.81 2.61
CA GLN A 25 0.15 16.58 3.72
C GLN A 25 -1.18 15.96 3.28
N LYS A 26 -1.80 16.45 2.19
CA LYS A 26 -3.06 15.90 1.69
C LYS A 26 -2.89 14.47 1.21
N VAL A 27 -1.85 14.18 0.43
CA VAL A 27 -1.58 12.81 -0.05
C VAL A 27 -1.36 11.87 1.14
N GLN A 28 -0.61 12.33 2.14
CA GLN A 28 -0.39 11.58 3.38
C GLN A 28 -1.70 11.37 4.17
N ASP A 29 -2.55 12.37 4.29
CA ASP A 29 -3.84 12.27 4.99
C ASP A 29 -4.82 11.34 4.24
N ASP A 30 -4.87 11.40 2.91
CA ASP A 30 -5.64 10.50 2.06
C ASP A 30 -5.14 9.06 2.22
N THR A 31 -3.80 8.86 2.26
CA THR A 31 -3.17 7.55 2.52
C THR A 31 -3.59 7.00 3.88
N LYS A 32 -3.51 7.81 4.95
CA LYS A 32 -3.91 7.43 6.31
C LYS A 32 -5.39 7.09 6.38
N THR A 33 -6.23 7.86 5.67
CA THR A 33 -7.67 7.63 5.62
C THR A 33 -7.98 6.29 4.98
N LEU A 34 -7.38 6.00 3.82
CA LEU A 34 -7.58 4.72 3.15
C LEU A 34 -7.09 3.53 3.99
N ILE A 35 -5.93 3.66 4.64
CA ILE A 35 -5.43 2.63 5.58
C ILE A 35 -6.47 2.33 6.67
N LYS A 36 -7.04 3.37 7.30
CA LYS A 36 -8.08 3.21 8.33
C LYS A 36 -9.33 2.53 7.76
N THR A 37 -9.76 2.92 6.57
CA THR A 37 -10.90 2.30 5.88
C THR A 37 -10.67 0.80 5.65
N ILE A 38 -9.49 0.40 5.19
CA ILE A 38 -9.14 -1.02 4.98
C ILE A 38 -9.14 -1.76 6.32
N VAL A 39 -8.53 -1.20 7.37
CA VAL A 39 -8.51 -1.81 8.71
C VAL A 39 -9.93 -2.04 9.25
N THR A 40 -10.83 -1.05 9.08
CA THR A 40 -12.23 -1.21 9.46
C THR A 40 -12.91 -2.32 8.65
N ARG A 41 -12.69 -2.39 7.34
CA ARG A 41 -13.24 -3.46 6.49
C ARG A 41 -12.77 -4.85 6.92
N ILE A 42 -11.49 -5.00 7.26
CA ILE A 42 -10.94 -6.26 7.78
C ILE A 42 -11.62 -6.65 9.11
N ASN A 43 -11.86 -5.68 9.99
CA ASN A 43 -12.56 -5.92 11.24
C ASN A 43 -14.00 -6.39 10.99
N ASP A 44 -14.73 -5.75 10.07
CA ASP A 44 -16.10 -6.12 9.73
C ASP A 44 -16.17 -7.54 9.17
N ILE A 45 -15.24 -7.93 8.29
CA ILE A 45 -15.11 -9.30 7.78
C ILE A 45 -14.85 -10.27 8.93
N SER A 46 -13.90 -9.97 9.81
CA SER A 46 -13.55 -10.83 10.94
C SER A 46 -14.73 -11.04 11.91
N HIS A 47 -15.53 -10.00 12.14
CA HIS A 47 -16.73 -10.08 12.99
C HIS A 47 -17.83 -10.91 12.34
N SER A 48 -18.00 -10.80 11.02
CA SER A 48 -18.98 -11.59 10.26
C SER A 48 -18.63 -13.08 10.17
N GLN A 49 -17.34 -13.43 10.19
CA GLN A 49 -16.86 -14.79 9.96
C GLN A 49 -16.66 -15.63 11.25
N SER A 50 -16.98 -15.12 12.46
CA SER A 50 -16.85 -15.86 13.74
C SER A 50 -15.49 -16.54 13.94
N VAL A 51 -14.41 -15.86 13.56
CA VAL A 51 -13.08 -16.49 13.49
C VAL A 51 -12.32 -16.33 14.81
N SER A 52 -11.95 -17.46 15.42
CA SER A 52 -11.08 -17.50 16.59
C SER A 52 -9.64 -17.14 16.20
N SER A 53 -9.14 -16.01 16.72
CA SER A 53 -7.83 -15.41 16.41
C SER A 53 -6.59 -16.15 16.94
N LYS A 54 -6.73 -17.41 17.40
CA LYS A 54 -5.67 -18.15 18.13
C LYS A 54 -5.05 -19.33 17.37
N GLN A 55 -5.25 -19.44 16.06
CA GLN A 55 -4.71 -20.57 15.31
C GLN A 55 -3.26 -20.30 14.87
N ARG A 56 -2.30 -20.97 15.53
CA ARG A 56 -0.88 -20.95 15.15
C ARG A 56 -0.69 -21.90 13.97
N VAL A 57 -0.80 -21.38 12.76
CA VAL A 57 -0.70 -22.16 11.52
C VAL A 57 0.75 -22.16 11.03
N THR A 58 1.37 -23.34 10.97
CA THR A 58 2.69 -23.56 10.39
C THR A 58 2.61 -23.63 8.87
N GLY A 59 3.61 -23.12 8.14
CA GLY A 59 3.67 -23.19 6.66
C GLY A 59 3.20 -21.93 5.92
N LEU A 60 2.82 -20.87 6.65
CA LEU A 60 2.42 -19.57 6.09
C LEU A 60 3.53 -18.51 6.21
N ASP A 61 4.80 -18.93 6.16
CA ASP A 61 5.95 -18.02 6.33
C ASP A 61 6.13 -17.06 5.14
N PHE A 62 5.47 -17.35 4.00
CA PHE A 62 5.44 -16.48 2.84
C PHE A 62 4.58 -15.23 3.03
N ILE A 63 3.61 -15.24 3.97
CA ILE A 63 2.76 -14.08 4.24
C ILE A 63 3.59 -13.07 5.04
N PRO A 64 3.85 -11.85 4.52
CA PRO A 64 4.67 -10.87 5.22
C PRO A 64 4.21 -10.66 6.66
N GLY A 65 5.16 -10.70 7.60
CA GLY A 65 4.88 -10.44 9.00
C GLY A 65 4.89 -8.95 9.35
N PHE A 66 4.97 -8.68 10.64
CA PHE A 66 5.20 -7.35 11.20
C PHE A 66 6.59 -6.81 10.82
N HIS A 67 6.69 -5.54 10.46
CA HIS A 67 7.96 -4.91 10.05
C HIS A 67 8.16 -3.57 10.78
N PRO A 68 9.06 -3.50 11.79
CA PRO A 68 9.18 -2.32 12.66
C PRO A 68 9.77 -1.07 11.97
N ILE A 69 10.40 -1.22 10.80
CA ILE A 69 10.98 -0.11 10.02
C ILE A 69 10.53 -0.23 8.56
N LEU A 70 9.58 0.61 8.16
CA LEU A 70 8.99 0.64 6.82
C LEU A 70 9.42 1.91 6.09
N SER A 71 10.18 1.74 5.00
CA SER A 71 10.32 2.77 3.99
C SER A 71 9.18 2.68 2.97
N LEU A 72 8.95 3.73 2.18
CA LEU A 72 7.89 3.73 1.16
C LEU A 72 8.05 2.59 0.15
N SER A 73 9.28 2.20 -0.18
CA SER A 73 9.55 1.03 -1.04
C SER A 73 9.13 -0.28 -0.38
N LYS A 74 9.38 -0.45 0.92
CA LYS A 74 8.93 -1.64 1.64
C LYS A 74 7.41 -1.67 1.77
N MET A 75 6.77 -0.52 1.98
CA MET A 75 5.31 -0.42 2.00
C MET A 75 4.72 -0.92 0.69
N ASP A 76 5.18 -0.39 -0.45
CA ASP A 76 4.72 -0.84 -1.77
C ASP A 76 4.94 -2.35 -1.98
N GLN A 77 6.13 -2.86 -1.66
CA GLN A 77 6.43 -4.29 -1.81
C GLN A 77 5.52 -5.17 -0.95
N THR A 78 5.29 -4.79 0.31
CA THR A 78 4.40 -5.52 1.21
C THR A 78 2.97 -5.52 0.67
N LEU A 79 2.46 -4.37 0.21
CA LEU A 79 1.13 -4.26 -0.37
C LEU A 79 0.98 -5.11 -1.64
N ALA A 80 1.98 -5.12 -2.52
CA ALA A 80 1.99 -5.94 -3.73
C ALA A 80 1.90 -7.44 -3.43
N ILE A 81 2.61 -7.92 -2.39
CA ILE A 81 2.54 -9.32 -1.94
C ILE A 81 1.13 -9.65 -1.45
N TYR A 82 0.51 -8.78 -0.64
CA TYR A 82 -0.85 -9.00 -0.18
C TYR A 82 -1.87 -9.00 -1.32
N GLN A 83 -1.75 -8.09 -2.30
CA GLN A 83 -2.59 -8.11 -3.49
C GLN A 83 -2.52 -9.46 -4.21
N GLN A 84 -1.33 -10.02 -4.37
CA GLN A 84 -1.16 -11.31 -5.01
C GLN A 84 -1.83 -12.44 -4.22
N ILE A 85 -1.65 -12.47 -2.90
CA ILE A 85 -2.30 -13.45 -2.01
C ILE A 85 -3.83 -13.35 -2.11
N PHE A 86 -4.39 -12.13 -2.09
CA PHE A 86 -5.84 -11.95 -2.15
C PHE A 86 -6.42 -12.20 -3.55
N THR A 87 -5.62 -12.06 -4.60
CA THR A 87 -6.02 -12.41 -5.98
C THR A 87 -6.04 -13.93 -6.19
N SER A 88 -5.23 -14.69 -5.45
CA SER A 88 -5.26 -16.16 -5.49
C SER A 88 -6.29 -16.79 -4.54
N LEU A 89 -6.99 -16.00 -3.72
CA LEU A 89 -8.05 -16.45 -2.82
C LEU A 89 -9.45 -16.31 -3.45
N PRO A 90 -10.45 -17.10 -3.01
CA PRO A 90 -11.82 -16.98 -3.49
C PRO A 90 -12.41 -15.56 -3.35
N PRO A 91 -13.23 -15.09 -4.31
CA PRO A 91 -13.53 -13.67 -4.49
C PRO A 91 -14.50 -13.03 -3.47
N HIS A 92 -14.99 -13.77 -2.47
CA HIS A 92 -16.15 -13.35 -1.67
C HIS A 92 -15.97 -11.98 -0.98
N ASN A 93 -14.88 -11.81 -0.22
CA ASN A 93 -14.56 -10.56 0.48
C ASN A 93 -13.23 -9.95 0.02
N MET A 94 -12.44 -10.70 -0.77
CA MET A 94 -11.06 -10.37 -1.11
C MET A 94 -10.95 -9.37 -2.27
N VAL A 95 -11.94 -9.31 -3.17
CA VAL A 95 -11.91 -8.39 -4.32
C VAL A 95 -11.86 -6.93 -3.87
N GLN A 96 -12.71 -6.59 -2.90
CA GLN A 96 -12.76 -5.24 -2.34
C GLN A 96 -11.46 -4.86 -1.63
N ILE A 97 -10.87 -5.79 -0.87
CA ILE A 97 -9.58 -5.55 -0.22
C ILE A 97 -8.47 -5.37 -1.26
N SER A 98 -8.43 -6.23 -2.28
CA SER A 98 -7.42 -6.14 -3.36
C SER A 98 -7.46 -4.78 -4.07
N ASN A 99 -8.65 -4.29 -4.40
CA ASN A 99 -8.83 -2.97 -4.99
C ASN A 99 -8.40 -1.83 -4.06
N ASP A 100 -8.71 -1.92 -2.77
CA ASP A 100 -8.24 -0.92 -1.81
C ASP A 100 -6.71 -0.92 -1.68
N LEU A 101 -6.08 -2.10 -1.73
CA LEU A 101 -4.62 -2.21 -1.70
C LEU A 101 -4.00 -1.59 -2.95
N GLU A 102 -4.65 -1.68 -4.12
CA GLU A 102 -4.21 -1.03 -5.36
C GLU A 102 -4.23 0.49 -5.21
N ASN A 103 -5.37 1.02 -4.78
CA ASN A 103 -5.51 2.45 -4.48
C ASN A 103 -4.48 2.92 -3.44
N LEU A 104 -4.17 2.08 -2.45
CA LEU A 104 -3.17 2.41 -1.44
C LEU A 104 -1.75 2.43 -2.01
N ARG A 105 -1.42 1.51 -2.92
CA ARG A 105 -0.14 1.52 -3.63
C ARG A 105 0.00 2.76 -4.50
N ASP A 106 -1.04 3.17 -5.19
CA ASP A 106 -1.04 4.41 -5.98
C ASP A 106 -0.75 5.64 -5.11
N LEU A 107 -1.35 5.70 -3.91
CA LEU A 107 -1.07 6.77 -2.95
C LEU A 107 0.36 6.71 -2.40
N VAL A 108 0.91 5.51 -2.15
CA VAL A 108 2.32 5.33 -1.75
C VAL A 108 3.28 5.77 -2.86
N HIS A 109 2.99 5.42 -4.12
CA HIS A 109 3.75 5.89 -5.28
C HIS A 109 3.68 7.41 -5.43
N LEU A 110 2.50 8.00 -5.25
CA LEU A 110 2.33 9.45 -5.27
C LEU A 110 3.13 10.10 -4.15
N LEU A 111 3.06 9.58 -2.92
CA LEU A 111 3.83 10.09 -1.78
C LEU A 111 5.34 9.99 -2.02
N ALA A 112 5.82 8.88 -2.59
CA ALA A 112 7.22 8.73 -2.97
C ALA A 112 7.64 9.72 -4.05
N SER A 113 6.79 9.96 -5.06
CA SER A 113 7.06 10.96 -6.10
C SER A 113 7.20 12.37 -5.51
N THR A 114 6.36 12.74 -4.54
CA THR A 114 6.44 14.05 -3.88
C THR A 114 7.71 14.22 -3.05
N LYS A 115 8.30 13.11 -2.58
CA LYS A 115 9.59 13.08 -1.89
C LYS A 115 10.78 12.90 -2.82
N SER A 116 10.57 12.88 -4.14
CA SER A 116 11.62 12.59 -5.15
C SER A 116 12.30 11.24 -4.94
N CYS A 117 11.52 10.25 -4.50
CA CYS A 117 12.01 8.90 -4.25
C CYS A 117 11.62 7.93 -5.38
N PRO A 118 12.60 7.32 -6.06
CA PRO A 118 12.31 6.25 -6.99
C PRO A 118 11.90 5.00 -6.21
N LEU A 119 10.67 4.55 -6.38
CA LEU A 119 10.29 3.22 -5.93
C LEU A 119 10.79 2.20 -6.96
N PRO A 120 11.54 1.17 -6.55
CA PRO A 120 11.92 0.11 -7.47
C PRO A 120 10.65 -0.51 -8.04
N GLN A 121 10.63 -0.77 -9.35
CA GLN A 121 9.55 -1.56 -9.93
C GLN A 121 9.48 -2.87 -9.17
N THR A 122 8.32 -3.15 -8.58
CA THR A 122 8.09 -4.27 -7.69
C THR A 122 8.23 -5.58 -8.48
N SER A 123 9.46 -6.07 -8.60
CA SER A 123 9.80 -7.36 -9.22
C SER A 123 9.38 -8.56 -8.36
N GLY A 124 8.68 -8.31 -7.24
CA GLY A 124 8.20 -9.30 -6.28
C GLY A 124 7.18 -10.30 -6.83
N LEU A 125 6.59 -10.02 -8.01
CA LEU A 125 5.61 -10.90 -8.66
C LEU A 125 6.18 -12.28 -9.06
N GLN A 126 7.49 -12.39 -9.36
CA GLN A 126 8.10 -13.65 -9.79
C GLN A 126 8.29 -14.68 -8.65
N LYS A 127 8.19 -14.28 -7.38
CA LYS A 127 8.58 -15.16 -6.26
C LYS A 127 7.44 -16.02 -5.69
N LEU A 128 6.21 -15.79 -6.12
CA LEU A 128 5.01 -16.42 -5.57
C LEU A 128 4.37 -17.46 -6.50
N GLU A 129 5.08 -17.85 -7.56
CA GLU A 129 4.72 -18.95 -8.50
C GLU A 129 4.48 -20.31 -7.79
N ASN A 130 4.83 -20.42 -6.51
CA ASN A 130 4.63 -21.61 -5.65
C ASN A 130 3.50 -21.45 -4.61
N LEU A 131 2.67 -20.40 -4.66
CA LEU A 131 1.54 -20.24 -3.73
C LEU A 131 0.48 -21.33 -3.87
N ASP A 132 0.27 -21.81 -5.11
CA ASP A 132 -0.78 -22.75 -5.48
C ASP A 132 -0.66 -24.06 -4.68
N GLY A 133 0.56 -24.59 -4.52
CA GLY A 133 0.80 -25.82 -3.76
C GLY A 133 0.68 -25.69 -2.24
N VAL A 134 0.77 -24.48 -1.67
CA VAL A 134 0.72 -24.24 -0.21
C VAL A 134 -0.68 -23.85 0.26
N MET A 135 -1.46 -23.18 -0.60
CA MET A 135 -2.82 -22.72 -0.30
C MET A 135 -3.87 -23.84 -0.27
N GLU A 136 -3.62 -24.96 -0.97
CA GLU A 136 -4.50 -26.13 -1.04
C GLU A 136 -4.77 -26.80 0.33
N ALA A 137 -3.89 -26.62 1.32
CA ALA A 137 -4.02 -27.32 2.61
C ALA A 137 -5.10 -26.73 3.54
N SER A 138 -5.48 -25.45 3.38
CA SER A 138 -6.69 -24.85 3.97
C SER A 138 -6.86 -23.37 3.58
N LEU A 139 -7.64 -23.10 2.53
CA LEU A 139 -7.90 -21.75 2.02
C LEU A 139 -8.47 -20.81 3.09
N TYR A 140 -9.39 -21.30 3.94
CA TYR A 140 -9.99 -20.53 5.03
C TYR A 140 -8.96 -20.09 6.09
N SER A 141 -8.01 -20.98 6.42
CA SER A 141 -6.92 -20.68 7.35
C SER A 141 -5.97 -19.63 6.79
N THR A 142 -5.73 -19.68 5.47
CA THR A 142 -4.87 -18.74 4.75
C THR A 142 -5.50 -17.35 4.68
N GLU A 143 -6.80 -17.25 4.36
CA GLU A 143 -7.55 -15.98 4.31
C GLU A 143 -7.46 -15.25 5.65
N VAL A 144 -7.78 -15.94 6.75
CA VAL A 144 -7.78 -15.36 8.10
C VAL A 144 -6.40 -14.87 8.51
N VAL A 145 -5.36 -15.68 8.27
CA VAL A 145 -3.98 -15.30 8.62
C VAL A 145 -3.50 -14.14 7.75
N ALA A 146 -3.82 -14.14 6.46
CA ALA A 146 -3.48 -13.05 5.55
C ALA A 146 -4.14 -11.74 5.97
N LEU A 147 -5.44 -11.75 6.30
CA LEU A 147 -6.16 -10.58 6.80
C LEU A 147 -5.58 -10.06 8.12
N SER A 148 -5.29 -10.97 9.07
CA SER A 148 -4.72 -10.60 10.36
C SER A 148 -3.34 -9.96 10.22
N ARG A 149 -2.46 -10.55 9.38
CA ARG A 149 -1.12 -9.98 9.15
C ARG A 149 -1.17 -8.69 8.33
N LEU A 150 -2.09 -8.57 7.36
CA LEU A 150 -2.32 -7.33 6.63
C LEU A 150 -2.73 -6.22 7.59
N GLN A 151 -3.66 -6.49 8.50
CA GLN A 151 -4.11 -5.50 9.49
C GLN A 151 -2.94 -4.99 10.34
N GLY A 152 -2.07 -5.87 10.83
CA GLY A 152 -0.86 -5.47 11.57
C GLY A 152 0.07 -4.61 10.70
N SER A 153 0.31 -5.03 9.45
CA SER A 153 1.16 -4.29 8.50
C SER A 153 0.60 -2.89 8.22
N LEU A 154 -0.72 -2.75 8.07
CA LEU A 154 -1.40 -1.48 7.84
C LEU A 154 -1.30 -0.55 9.06
N GLN A 155 -1.38 -1.09 10.27
CA GLN A 155 -1.17 -0.32 11.51
C GLN A 155 0.28 0.19 11.59
N ASP A 156 1.26 -0.62 11.20
CA ASP A 156 2.67 -0.20 11.13
C ASP A 156 2.87 0.92 10.11
N MET A 157 2.28 0.77 8.92
CA MET A 157 2.31 1.81 7.89
C MET A 157 1.72 3.12 8.41
N LEU A 158 0.60 3.05 9.13
CA LEU A 158 -0.03 4.23 9.72
C LEU A 158 0.90 4.95 10.70
N GLN A 159 1.53 4.20 11.62
CA GLN A 159 2.50 4.75 12.58
C GLN A 159 3.72 5.37 11.85
N GLN A 160 4.22 4.69 10.82
CA GLN A 160 5.37 5.15 10.06
C GLN A 160 5.05 6.43 9.27
N LEU A 161 3.84 6.55 8.75
CA LEU A 161 3.33 7.78 8.12
C LEU A 161 3.22 8.95 9.11
N ASP A 162 3.11 8.73 10.42
CA ASP A 162 3.13 9.83 11.40
C ASP A 162 4.54 10.37 11.65
N VAL A 163 5.56 9.51 11.64
CA VAL A 163 6.96 9.91 11.87
C VAL A 163 7.69 10.34 10.59
N GLY A 164 7.10 10.08 9.43
CA GLY A 164 7.66 10.43 8.12
C GLY A 164 8.61 9.35 7.61
N PRO A 165 8.11 8.37 6.83
CA PRO A 165 8.92 7.25 6.41
C PRO A 165 9.97 7.72 5.40
N GLY A 166 11.13 7.08 5.46
CA GLY A 166 12.14 7.18 4.41
C GLY A 166 11.72 6.49 3.13
N CYS A 167 12.65 6.47 2.19
CA CYS A 167 12.60 5.67 0.98
C CYS A 167 13.62 4.53 1.17
#